data_AF-A0A963EJL0-F1
#
_entry.id   AF-A0A963EJL0-F1
#
_cell.length_a   1.000
_cell.length_b   1.000
_cell.length_c   1.000
_cell.angle_alpha   90.00
_cell.angle_beta   90.00
_cell.angle_gamma   90.00
#
_symmetry.space_group_name_H-M   'P 1'
#
loop_
_entity.id
_entity.type
_entity.pdbx_description
1 polymer ?
#
loop_
_entity_poly.entity_id
_entity_poly.type
_entity_poly.pdbx_seq_one_letter_code
_entity_poly.pdbx_strand_id
1 'polypeptide(L)'
;AFMRGRTLSNAFVILDEAQNATAAQMKMFLTRLGEGSRMVVTGDTSQVDLPHGMRSGLVDAVDRLKDVPGIATVRFDRGDVVRHPLVAMIVDAYDRDEGGSGGERADRSRSDRQGE
;
A
#
# COMPACT_ATOMS: atom_id res chain seq x y z
N ALA A 1 2.52 -18.25 -15.76
CA ALA A 1 3.50 -17.38 -15.07
C ALA A 1 4.92 -17.73 -15.51
N PHE A 2 5.65 -16.77 -16.10
CA PHE A 2 6.99 -16.93 -16.70
C PHE A 2 8.15 -17.03 -15.68
N MET A 3 7.87 -16.83 -14.38
CA MET A 3 8.88 -16.75 -13.32
C MET A 3 9.08 -18.05 -12.53
N ARG A 4 8.34 -19.12 -12.85
CA ARG A 4 8.50 -20.41 -12.17
C ARG A 4 9.84 -21.03 -12.57
N GLY A 5 10.68 -21.34 -11.58
CA GLY A 5 11.94 -22.06 -11.78
C GLY A 5 13.11 -21.23 -12.31
N ARG A 6 13.03 -19.90 -12.25
CA ARG A 6 14.13 -19.00 -12.64
C ARG A 6 14.73 -18.30 -11.43
N THR A 7 15.96 -17.84 -11.55
CA THR A 7 16.64 -16.98 -10.58
C THR A 7 17.00 -15.67 -11.27
N LEU A 8 16.75 -14.54 -10.62
CA LEU A 8 17.04 -13.21 -11.12
C LEU A 8 18.37 -12.76 -10.51
N SER A 9 19.46 -12.96 -11.25
CA SER A 9 20.82 -12.56 -10.85
C SER A 9 21.26 -11.31 -11.61
N ASN A 10 22.14 -10.50 -10.99
CA ASN A 10 22.64 -9.23 -11.53
C ASN A 10 21.54 -8.28 -12.04
N ALA A 11 20.42 -8.20 -11.31
CA ALA A 11 19.24 -7.46 -11.72
C ALA A 11 18.73 -6.50 -10.64
N PHE A 12 18.08 -5.42 -11.07
CA PHE A 12 17.23 -4.60 -10.20
C PHE A 12 15.78 -4.92 -10.54
N VAL A 13 15.04 -5.48 -9.57
CA VAL A 13 13.70 -6.02 -9.78
C VAL A 13 12.69 -5.17 -9.02
N ILE A 14 11.60 -4.79 -9.67
CA ILE A 14 10.48 -4.09 -9.04
C ILE A 14 9.22 -4.94 -9.23
N LEU A 15 8.53 -5.24 -8.12
CA LEU A 15 7.17 -5.75 -8.14
C LEU A 15 6.24 -4.64 -7.67
N ASP A 16 5.43 -4.14 -8.59
CA ASP A 16 4.44 -3.11 -8.31
C ASP A 16 3.05 -3.72 -8.11
N GLU A 17 2.17 -2.96 -7.45
CA GLU A 17 0.81 -3.38 -7.10
C GLU A 17 0.76 -4.71 -6.34
N ALA A 18 1.77 -4.94 -5.48
CA ALA A 18 1.98 -6.22 -4.85
C ALA A 18 0.90 -6.61 -3.83
N GLN A 19 0.03 -5.66 -3.44
CA GLN A 19 -1.14 -5.94 -2.63
C GLN A 19 -2.11 -6.93 -3.31
N ASN A 20 -2.08 -6.98 -4.64
CA ASN A 20 -2.89 -7.86 -5.47
C ASN A 20 -2.25 -9.23 -5.72
N ALA A 21 -1.07 -9.48 -5.16
CA ALA A 21 -0.49 -10.82 -5.12
C ALA A 21 -1.04 -11.61 -3.94
N THR A 22 -1.29 -12.91 -4.13
CA THR A 22 -1.52 -13.85 -3.03
C THR A 22 -0.23 -14.14 -2.26
N ALA A 23 -0.33 -14.63 -1.01
CA ALA A 23 0.84 -15.07 -0.24
C ALA A 23 1.69 -16.13 -0.99
N ALA A 24 1.04 -17.04 -1.71
CA ALA A 24 1.74 -18.05 -2.51
C ALA A 24 2.52 -17.43 -3.68
N GLN A 25 1.93 -16.46 -4.38
CA GLN A 25 2.60 -15.74 -5.47
C GLN A 25 3.74 -14.86 -4.94
N MET A 26 3.53 -14.16 -3.82
CA MET A 26 4.57 -13.36 -3.17
C MET A 26 5.76 -14.23 -2.78
N LYS A 27 5.54 -15.37 -2.12
CA LYS A 27 6.60 -16.34 -1.80
C LYS A 27 7.29 -16.84 -3.06
N MET A 28 6.53 -17.17 -4.11
CA MET A 28 7.08 -17.62 -5.38
C MET A 28 8.00 -16.57 -6.00
N PHE A 29 7.67 -15.28 -5.86
CA PHE A 29 8.43 -14.15 -6.40
C PHE A 29 9.68 -13.80 -5.58
N LEU A 30 9.54 -13.62 -4.26
CA LEU A 30 10.65 -13.26 -3.38
C LEU A 30 11.78 -14.30 -3.42
N THR A 31 11.43 -15.58 -3.58
CA THR A 31 12.39 -16.69 -3.72
C THR A 31 13.13 -16.72 -5.06
N ARG A 32 12.91 -15.73 -5.94
CA ARG A 32 13.65 -15.57 -7.21
C ARG A 32 14.83 -14.64 -7.11
N LEU A 33 15.00 -13.92 -6.00
CA LEU A 33 16.13 -13.03 -5.79
C LEU A 33 17.44 -13.83 -5.84
N GLY A 34 18.30 -13.52 -6.81
CA GLY A 34 19.61 -14.13 -7.01
C GLY A 34 20.76 -13.21 -6.61
N GLU A 35 21.98 -13.71 -6.80
CA GLU A 35 23.20 -12.97 -6.47
C GLU A 35 23.32 -11.67 -7.28
N GLY A 36 23.98 -10.67 -6.70
CA GLY A 36 24.21 -9.37 -7.33
C GLY A 36 22.92 -8.57 -7.60
N SER A 37 21.79 -8.98 -7.05
CA SER A 37 20.48 -8.39 -7.34
C SER A 37 19.89 -7.65 -6.17
N ARG A 38 18.98 -6.73 -6.49
CA ARG A 38 18.13 -6.02 -5.52
C ARG A 38 16.69 -6.13 -5.97
N MET A 39 15.79 -6.17 -5.00
CA MET A 39 14.35 -6.26 -5.24
C MET A 39 13.63 -5.22 -4.40
N VAL A 40 12.72 -4.49 -5.03
CA VAL A 40 11.80 -3.56 -4.40
C VAL A 40 10.39 -4.09 -4.65
N VAL A 41 9.60 -4.16 -3.60
CA VAL A 41 8.19 -4.56 -3.67
C VAL A 41 7.36 -3.38 -3.19
N THR A 42 6.45 -2.90 -4.03
CA THR A 42 5.61 -1.73 -3.78
C THR A 42 4.13 -2.11 -3.82
N GLY A 43 3.30 -1.34 -3.13
CA GLY A 43 1.86 -1.52 -3.16
C GLY A 43 1.15 -0.74 -2.05
N ASP A 44 -0.15 -0.60 -2.19
CA ASP A 44 -1.03 0.07 -1.23
C ASP A 44 -1.95 -0.97 -0.56
N THR A 45 -1.77 -1.19 0.74
CA THR A 45 -2.58 -2.16 1.49
C THR A 45 -4.05 -1.80 1.63
N SER A 46 -4.45 -0.56 1.31
CA SER A 46 -5.85 -0.12 1.31
C SER A 46 -6.59 -0.46 0.01
N GLN A 47 -5.87 -0.84 -1.05
CA GLN A 47 -6.40 -1.09 -2.40
C GLN A 47 -6.23 -2.55 -2.82
N VAL A 48 -6.64 -3.48 -1.94
CA VAL A 48 -6.50 -4.93 -2.18
C VAL A 48 -7.64 -5.43 -3.06
N ASP A 49 -7.33 -5.81 -4.30
CA ASP A 49 -8.25 -6.38 -5.29
C ASP A 49 -8.17 -7.92 -5.32
N LEU A 50 -8.25 -8.54 -4.15
CA LEU A 50 -8.28 -10.00 -4.02
C LEU A 50 -9.68 -10.51 -3.67
N PRO A 51 -10.03 -11.75 -4.07
CA PRO A 51 -11.28 -12.38 -3.64
C PRO A 51 -11.45 -12.33 -2.12
N HIS A 52 -12.70 -12.14 -1.65
CA HIS A 52 -13.01 -12.05 -0.23
C HIS A 52 -12.45 -13.22 0.59
N GLY A 53 -11.85 -12.90 1.74
CA GLY A 53 -11.21 -13.87 2.63
C GLY A 53 -9.79 -14.26 2.23
N MET A 54 -9.30 -13.82 1.07
CA MET A 54 -7.92 -14.05 0.66
C MET A 54 -6.99 -13.00 1.25
N ARG A 55 -5.96 -13.46 1.95
CA ARG A 55 -4.94 -12.57 2.50
C ARG A 55 -4.00 -12.06 1.40
N SER A 56 -3.79 -10.74 1.36
CA SER A 56 -2.76 -10.12 0.52
C SER A 56 -1.36 -10.65 0.87
N GLY A 57 -0.61 -10.98 -0.18
CA GLY A 57 0.77 -11.40 -0.10
C GLY A 57 1.70 -10.29 0.38
N LEU A 58 1.39 -9.02 0.06
CA LEU A 58 2.16 -7.88 0.57
C LEU A 58 2.04 -7.76 2.09
N VAL A 59 0.80 -7.79 2.60
CA VAL A 59 0.54 -7.75 4.05
C VAL A 59 1.19 -8.96 4.75
N ASP A 60 1.06 -10.15 4.17
CA ASP A 60 1.69 -11.36 4.71
C ASP A 60 3.23 -11.29 4.74
N ALA A 61 3.84 -10.76 3.69
CA ALA A 61 5.29 -10.61 3.60
C ALA A 61 5.83 -9.60 4.62
N VAL A 62 5.19 -8.43 4.76
CA VAL A 62 5.62 -7.42 5.73
C VAL A 62 5.62 -7.98 7.15
N ASP A 63 4.59 -8.73 7.54
CA ASP A 63 4.51 -9.31 8.88
C ASP A 63 5.53 -10.42 9.11
N ARG A 64 5.75 -11.29 8.12
CA ARG A 64 6.65 -12.45 8.24
C ARG A 64 8.12 -12.08 8.15
N LEU A 65 8.45 -11.04 7.39
CA LEU A 65 9.83 -10.70 7.03
C LEU A 65 10.40 -9.56 7.87
N LYS A 66 9.63 -9.03 8.84
CA LYS A 66 10.02 -7.90 9.70
C LYS A 66 11.38 -8.05 10.40
N ASP A 67 11.76 -9.29 10.75
CA ASP A 67 12.99 -9.58 11.50
C ASP A 67 14.06 -10.24 10.61
N VAL A 68 13.85 -10.31 9.29
CA VAL A 68 14.79 -10.96 8.37
C VAL A 68 15.92 -9.99 8.01
N PRO A 69 17.20 -10.31 8.33
CA PRO A 69 18.31 -9.45 7.99
C PRO A 69 18.41 -9.21 6.48
N GLY A 70 18.69 -7.96 6.10
CA GLY A 70 18.79 -7.55 4.70
C GLY A 70 17.46 -7.20 4.02
N ILE A 71 16.33 -7.30 4.74
CA ILE A 71 15.02 -6.82 4.29
C ILE A 71 14.63 -5.60 5.11
N ALA A 72 14.20 -4.53 4.44
CA ALA A 72 13.66 -3.34 5.07
C ALA A 72 12.22 -3.11 4.58
N THR A 73 11.35 -2.65 5.47
CA THR A 73 10.01 -2.18 5.11
C THR A 73 9.95 -0.67 5.34
N VAL A 74 9.58 0.07 4.30
CA VAL A 74 9.35 1.51 4.35
C VAL A 74 7.86 1.74 4.19
N ARG A 75 7.25 2.47 5.12
CA ARG A 75 5.84 2.85 5.07
C ARG A 75 5.76 4.34 4.78
N PHE A 76 5.07 4.67 3.68
CA PHE A 76 4.71 6.04 3.36
C PHE A 76 3.33 6.35 3.93
N ASP A 77 3.11 7.60 4.29
CA ASP A 77 1.82 8.12 4.69
C ASP A 77 1.31 9.20 3.72
N ARG A 78 0.17 9.83 4.04
CA ARG A 78 -0.43 10.86 3.19
C ARG A 78 0.47 12.10 3.05
N GLY A 79 1.31 12.39 4.03
CA GLY A 79 2.25 13.50 4.03
C GLY A 79 3.40 13.31 3.03
N ASP A 80 3.72 12.06 2.68
CA ASP A 80 4.73 11.74 1.66
C ASP A 80 4.22 11.92 0.22
N VAL A 81 2.92 12.18 0.04
CA VAL A 81 2.27 12.27 -1.27
C VAL A 81 2.37 13.69 -1.83
N VAL A 82 3.36 13.91 -2.70
CA VAL A 82 3.49 15.18 -3.44
C VAL A 82 2.67 15.11 -4.73
N ARG A 83 1.53 15.81 -4.76
CA ARG A 83 0.68 15.93 -5.95
C ARG A 83 0.92 17.25 -6.66
N HIS A 84 0.83 17.23 -7.98
CA HIS A 84 0.79 18.46 -8.76
C HIS A 84 -0.44 19.30 -8.32
N PRO A 85 -0.35 20.65 -8.21
CA PRO A 85 -1.47 21.48 -7.75
C PRO A 85 -2.78 21.23 -8.51
N LEU A 86 -2.70 20.99 -9.83
CA LEU A 86 -3.86 20.62 -10.64
C LEU A 86 -4.54 19.32 -10.17
N VAL A 87 -3.77 18.30 -9.79
CA VAL A 87 -4.33 17.02 -9.32
C VAL A 87 -5.03 17.23 -7.98
N ALA A 88 -4.48 18.05 -7.09
CA ALA A 88 -5.15 18.42 -5.84
C ALA A 88 -6.48 19.12 -6.12
N MET A 89 -6.50 20.11 -7.02
CA MET A 89 -7.74 20.80 -7.42
C MET A 89 -8.77 19.85 -8.04
N ILE A 90 -8.33 18.86 -8.82
CA ILE A 90 -9.21 17.83 -9.38
C ILE A 90 -9.82 16.99 -8.25
N VAL A 91 -9.00 16.46 -7.35
CA VAL A 91 -9.48 15.65 -6.21
C VAL A 91 -10.47 16.45 -5.35
N ASP A 92 -10.13 17.69 -5.01
CA ASP A 92 -11.02 18.57 -4.24
C ASP A 92 -12.36 18.83 -4.94
N ALA A 93 -12.39 18.86 -6.28
CA ALA A 93 -13.62 19.04 -7.03
C ALA A 93 -14.52 17.79 -6.96
N TYR A 94 -13.95 16.59 -7.08
CA TYR A 94 -14.69 15.33 -6.96
C TYR A 94 -15.17 15.08 -5.52
N ASP A 95 -14.34 15.38 -4.52
CA ASP A 95 -14.69 15.22 -3.10
C ASP A 95 -15.89 16.12 -2.68
N ARG A 96 -16.07 17.28 -3.34
CA ARG A 96 -17.22 18.17 -3.09
C ARG A 96 -18.54 17.61 -3.63
N ASP A 97 -18.49 16.89 -4.75
CA ASP A 97 -19.67 16.31 -5.38
C ASP A 97 -20.09 15.00 -4.70
N GLU A 98 -19.13 14.24 -4.15
CA GLU A 98 -19.40 13.06 -3.29
C GLU A 98 -19.86 13.45 -1.86
N GLY A 99 -19.67 14.72 -1.48
CA GLY A 99 -20.01 15.32 -0.17
C GLY A 99 -21.49 15.61 0.11
N GLY A 100 -22.43 14.98 -0.59
CA GLY A 100 -23.87 15.08 -0.30
C GLY A 100 -24.35 14.30 0.93
N SER A 101 -23.51 13.47 1.56
CA SER A 101 -23.89 12.73 2.76
C SER A 101 -22.70 12.15 3.54
N GLY A 102 -22.28 12.83 4.60
CA GLY A 102 -21.51 12.22 5.68
C GLY A 102 -20.23 12.94 6.08
N GLY A 103 -20.33 14.08 6.79
CA GLY A 103 -19.13 14.75 7.28
C GLY A 103 -19.28 15.93 8.24
N GLU A 104 -20.49 16.37 8.61
CA GLU A 104 -20.67 17.47 9.57
C GLU A 104 -21.48 17.02 10.80
N ARG A 105 -20.92 16.18 11.68
CA ARG A 105 -21.54 15.91 13.00
C ARG A 105 -20.59 15.80 14.18
N ALA A 106 -19.28 16.05 14.04
CA ALA A 106 -18.35 15.79 15.14
C ALA A 106 -17.88 17.01 15.96
N ASP A 107 -18.15 18.27 15.57
CA ASP A 107 -17.51 19.43 16.25
C ASP A 107 -18.45 20.57 16.68
N ARG A 108 -19.71 20.27 17.02
CA ARG A 108 -20.64 21.28 17.58
C ARG A 108 -21.08 21.03 19.03
N SER A 109 -20.47 20.07 19.74
CA SER A 109 -20.87 19.71 21.12
C SER A 109 -19.94 20.22 22.23
N ARG A 110 -19.02 21.16 21.94
CA ARG A 110 -18.12 21.75 22.95
C ARG A 110 -18.33 23.22 23.31
N SER A 111 -19.29 23.93 22.71
CA SER A 111 -19.54 25.36 23.05
C SER A 111 -20.56 25.62 24.17
N ASP A 112 -21.40 24.66 24.55
CA ASP A 112 -22.60 24.95 25.38
C ASP A 112 -22.46 24.55 26.86
N ARG A 113 -21.26 24.63 27.46
CA ARG A 113 -21.07 24.38 28.92
C ARG A 113 -20.24 25.43 29.65
N GLN A 114 -20.28 26.69 29.21
CA GLN A 114 -19.84 27.82 30.02
C GLN A 114 -20.88 28.94 29.92
N GLY A 115 -21.85 28.91 30.83
CA GLY A 115 -22.92 29.91 30.87
C GLY A 115 -24.08 29.44 31.74
N GLU A 116 -23.82 29.23 33.03
CA GLU A 116 -24.74 29.46 34.17
C GLU A 116 -23.99 29.24 35.49
#